data_AF-A0A0A8XA05-F1
#
_entry.id   AF-A0A0A8XA05-F1
#
_cell.length_a   1.000
_cell.length_b   1.000
_cell.length_c   1.000
_cell.angle_alpha   90.00
_cell.angle_beta   90.00
_cell.angle_gamma   90.00
#
_symmetry.space_group_name_H-M   'P 1'
#
loop_
_entity.id
_entity.type
_entity.pdbx_description
1 polymer ?
#
loop_
_entity_poly.entity_id
_entity_poly.type
_entity_poly.pdbx_seq_one_letter_code
_entity_poly.pdbx_strand_id
1 'polypeptide(L)'
;MVEVNGSYEANIWYSFDDNTKTEVVTEKVTYCDVIKLKYRDPDCMDDHDVLVEVLQQPNCIEAVISPNGNKIIVHVEREFLVEVIGETKVCVVTHPGGCDCDDDEWGHGIDDDEFEDLNPDFLLGEEE
;
A
#
# COMPACT_ATOMS: atom_id res chain seq x y z
N MET A 1 -11.39 6.11 -8.53
CA MET A 1 -11.06 6.12 -7.08
C MET A 1 -11.56 4.81 -6.51
N VAL A 2 -10.84 4.24 -5.56
CA VAL A 2 -11.28 3.04 -4.84
C VAL A 2 -11.61 3.44 -3.41
N GLU A 3 -12.70 2.92 -2.88
CA GLU A 3 -13.14 3.16 -1.52
C GLU A 3 -12.95 1.88 -0.69
N VAL A 4 -12.16 1.96 0.38
CA VAL A 4 -11.91 0.84 1.29
C VAL A 4 -12.62 1.12 2.61
N ASN A 5 -13.63 0.31 2.92
CA ASN A 5 -14.41 0.41 4.14
C ASN A 5 -14.11 -0.74 5.07
N GLY A 6 -13.95 -0.45 6.36
CA GLY A 6 -13.68 -1.46 7.36
C GLY A 6 -13.83 -0.96 8.78
N SER A 7 -13.53 -1.84 9.73
CA SER A 7 -13.57 -1.52 11.14
C SER A 7 -12.62 -2.40 11.94
N TYR A 8 -12.13 -1.90 13.06
CA TYR A 8 -11.35 -2.66 14.04
C TYR A 8 -11.83 -2.33 15.45
N GLU A 9 -11.46 -3.17 16.42
CA GLU A 9 -11.74 -2.96 17.84
C GLU A 9 -10.44 -2.66 18.59
N ALA A 10 -10.43 -1.56 19.34
CA ALA A 10 -9.34 -1.20 20.22
C ALA A 10 -9.71 -1.59 21.66
N ASN A 11 -8.86 -2.36 22.32
CA ASN A 11 -8.98 -2.71 23.73
C ASN A 11 -7.88 -2.00 24.51
N ILE A 12 -8.27 -1.04 25.35
CA ILE A 12 -7.35 -0.15 26.06
C ILE A 12 -7.36 -0.51 27.55
N TRP A 13 -6.22 -1.01 28.02
CA TRP A 13 -5.97 -1.26 29.44
C TRP A 13 -5.21 -0.10 30.05
N TYR A 14 -5.80 0.53 31.07
CA TYR A 14 -5.16 1.64 31.76
C TYR A 14 -5.31 1.50 33.27
N SER A 15 -4.34 2.07 33.99
CA SER A 15 -4.35 2.19 35.45
C SER A 15 -4.56 3.64 35.86
N PHE A 16 -5.22 3.84 37.00
CA PHE A 16 -5.49 5.15 37.59
C PHE A 16 -5.48 5.04 39.13
N ASP A 17 -5.66 6.17 39.82
CA ASP A 17 -5.55 6.27 41.29
C ASP A 17 -4.23 5.67 41.81
N ASP A 18 -3.09 6.23 41.40
CA ASP A 18 -1.74 5.76 41.78
C ASP A 18 -1.50 4.26 41.51
N ASN A 19 -2.00 3.77 40.36
CA ASN A 19 -1.94 2.37 39.93
C ASN A 19 -2.69 1.38 40.85
N THR A 20 -3.61 1.86 41.67
CA THR A 20 -4.40 0.98 42.55
C THR A 20 -5.66 0.44 41.87
N LYS A 21 -6.11 1.06 40.77
CA LYS A 21 -7.25 0.62 39.98
C LYS A 21 -6.87 0.46 38.52
N THR A 22 -7.50 -0.50 37.86
CA THR A 22 -7.36 -0.77 36.43
C THR A 22 -8.72 -0.89 35.79
N GLU A 23 -8.83 -0.46 34.54
CA GLU A 23 -10.05 -0.61 33.74
C GLU A 23 -9.70 -0.99 32.30
N VAL A 24 -10.66 -1.62 31.63
CA VAL A 24 -10.61 -1.93 30.20
C VAL A 24 -11.69 -1.12 29.50
N VAL A 25 -11.30 -0.33 28.51
CA VAL A 25 -12.25 0.30 27.59
C VAL A 25 -12.09 -0.33 26.23
N THR A 26 -13.21 -0.77 25.65
CA THR A 26 -13.26 -1.33 24.30
C THR A 26 -14.02 -0.38 23.40
N GLU A 27 -13.43 0.00 22.27
CA GLU A 27 -14.04 0.88 21.28
C GLU A 27 -13.94 0.28 19.88
N LYS A 28 -15.05 0.29 19.15
CA LYS A 28 -15.08 -0.08 17.74
C LYS A 28 -14.85 1.14 16.87
N VAL A 29 -13.76 1.15 16.12
CA VAL A 29 -13.41 2.21 15.20
C VAL A 29 -13.76 1.79 13.77
N THR A 30 -14.50 2.63 13.07
CA THR A 30 -14.88 2.42 11.66
C THR A 30 -14.14 3.42 10.76
N TYR A 31 -13.78 3.01 9.55
CA TYR A 31 -13.05 3.84 8.62
C TYR A 31 -13.55 3.70 7.18
N CYS A 32 -13.27 4.73 6.38
CA CYS A 32 -13.52 4.81 4.95
C CYS A 32 -12.35 5.55 4.29
N ASP A 33 -11.50 4.83 3.55
CA ASP A 33 -10.37 5.41 2.82
C ASP A 33 -10.71 5.59 1.36
N VAL A 34 -10.48 6.80 0.84
CA VAL A 34 -10.65 7.10 -0.58
C VAL A 34 -9.29 7.16 -1.25
N ILE A 35 -8.94 6.08 -1.95
CA ILE A 35 -7.64 5.92 -2.60
C ILE A 35 -7.73 6.44 -4.03
N LYS A 36 -6.92 7.47 -4.31
CA LYS A 36 -6.77 8.04 -5.64
C LYS A 36 -5.77 7.21 -6.44
N LEU A 37 -6.24 6.68 -7.57
CA LEU A 37 -5.38 5.99 -8.53
C LEU A 37 -4.45 7.01 -9.20
N LYS A 38 -3.16 6.68 -9.30
CA LYS A 38 -2.16 7.54 -9.95
C LYS A 38 -2.33 7.58 -11.48
N TYR A 39 -2.69 6.44 -12.07
CA TYR A 39 -2.84 6.27 -13.51
C TYR A 39 -4.10 5.45 -13.78
N ARG A 40 -4.87 5.87 -14.78
CA ARG A 40 -5.97 5.10 -15.36
C ARG A 40 -5.95 5.37 -16.84
N ASP A 41 -5.85 4.31 -17.63
CA ASP A 41 -5.97 4.39 -19.08
C ASP A 41 -7.38 4.91 -19.42
N PRO A 42 -7.53 6.04 -20.12
CA PRO A 42 -8.85 6.56 -20.50
C PRO A 42 -9.58 5.67 -21.50
N ASP A 43 -8.85 4.83 -22.26
CA ASP A 43 -9.39 3.92 -23.27
C ASP A 43 -9.59 2.49 -22.73
N CYS A 44 -9.51 2.30 -21.41
CA CYS A 44 -9.79 1.02 -20.77
C CYS A 44 -11.26 0.59 -20.98
N MET A 45 -11.49 -0.70 -21.16
CA MET A 45 -12.83 -1.29 -21.20
C MET A 45 -13.47 -1.24 -19.80
N ASP A 46 -14.81 -1.20 -19.73
CA ASP A 46 -15.58 -0.91 -18.49
C ASP A 46 -15.58 -2.07 -17.46
N ASP A 47 -15.01 -3.22 -17.81
CA ASP A 47 -14.83 -4.35 -16.90
C ASP A 47 -13.62 -4.07 -16.00
N HIS A 48 -13.91 -3.69 -14.75
CA HIS A 48 -12.89 -3.33 -13.76
C HIS A 48 -13.05 -4.18 -12.50
N ASP A 49 -12.07 -5.04 -12.28
CA ASP A 49 -11.92 -5.74 -11.01
C ASP A 49 -11.01 -4.91 -10.09
N VAL A 50 -11.33 -4.93 -8.79
CA VAL A 50 -10.53 -4.26 -7.77
C VAL A 50 -9.98 -5.31 -6.84
N LEU A 51 -8.66 -5.37 -6.75
CA LEU A 51 -7.95 -6.18 -5.75
C LEU A 51 -7.46 -5.26 -4.64
N VAL A 52 -7.74 -5.63 -3.39
CA VAL A 52 -7.24 -4.94 -2.21
C VAL A 52 -6.52 -5.96 -1.34
N GLU A 53 -5.24 -5.73 -1.09
CA GLU A 53 -4.43 -6.49 -0.16
C GLU A 53 -4.10 -5.63 1.06
N VAL A 54 -4.24 -6.21 2.25
CA VAL A 54 -3.89 -5.54 3.51
C VAL A 54 -2.44 -5.86 3.81
N LEU A 55 -1.54 -4.91 3.53
CA LEU A 55 -0.10 -5.06 3.80
C LEU A 55 0.19 -4.97 5.30
N GLN A 56 -0.44 -4.00 5.97
CA GLN A 56 -0.36 -3.85 7.42
C GLN A 56 -1.77 -3.75 8.01
N GLN A 57 -2.12 -4.71 8.86
CA GLN A 57 -3.34 -4.66 9.66
C GLN A 57 -3.29 -3.44 10.61
N PRO A 58 -4.44 -2.94 11.09
CA PRO A 58 -4.47 -1.84 12.06
C PRO A 58 -3.56 -2.12 13.26
N ASN A 59 -2.48 -1.35 13.36
CA ASN A 59 -1.45 -1.51 14.38
C ASN A 59 -1.34 -0.24 15.22
N CYS A 60 -1.29 -0.40 16.55
CA CYS A 60 -1.09 0.71 17.47
C CYS A 60 0.39 1.11 17.48
N ILE A 61 0.69 2.33 17.04
CA ILE A 61 2.06 2.88 17.01
C ILE A 61 2.37 3.62 18.30
N GLU A 62 1.39 4.33 18.86
CA GLU A 62 1.55 5.13 20.08
C GLU A 62 0.23 5.25 20.82
N ALA A 63 0.28 5.22 22.15
CA ALA A 63 -0.85 5.54 23.01
C ALA A 63 -0.42 6.50 24.12
N VAL A 64 -1.01 7.69 24.16
CA VAL A 64 -0.66 8.75 25.14
C VAL A 64 -1.89 9.29 25.84
N ILE A 65 -1.71 9.72 27.08
CA ILE A 65 -2.74 10.50 27.77
C ILE A 65 -2.62 11.95 27.29
N SER A 66 -3.73 12.53 26.85
CA SER A 66 -3.81 13.93 26.45
C SER A 66 -3.24 14.86 27.54
N PRO A 67 -2.63 16.02 27.21
CA PRO A 67 -2.01 16.91 28.20
C PRO A 67 -2.96 17.39 29.31
N ASN A 68 -4.25 17.46 29.02
CA ASN A 68 -5.33 17.81 29.95
C ASN A 68 -5.89 16.61 30.74
N GLY A 69 -5.33 15.40 30.55
CA GLY A 69 -5.62 14.22 31.35
C GLY A 69 -6.99 13.56 31.11
N ASN A 70 -7.77 14.02 30.13
CA ASN A 70 -9.17 13.61 29.97
C ASN A 70 -9.43 12.72 28.75
N LYS A 71 -8.42 12.43 27.94
CA LYS A 71 -8.49 11.55 26.77
C LYS A 71 -7.27 10.66 26.69
N ILE A 72 -7.49 9.44 26.20
CA ILE A 72 -6.43 8.55 25.71
C ILE A 72 -6.40 8.74 24.19
N ILE A 73 -5.23 9.10 23.65
CA ILE A 73 -5.00 9.30 22.23
C ILE A 73 -4.24 8.08 21.74
N VAL A 74 -4.84 7.33 20.82
CA VAL A 74 -4.23 6.13 20.23
C VAL A 74 -3.95 6.42 18.75
N HIS A 75 -2.68 6.34 18.37
CA HIS A 75 -2.22 6.44 16.99
C HIS A 75 -2.18 5.04 16.39
N VAL A 76 -3.01 4.83 15.35
CA VAL A 76 -3.10 3.56 14.64
C VAL A 76 -2.66 3.77 13.20
N GLU A 77 -1.81 2.88 12.71
CA GLU A 77 -1.36 2.82 11.32
C GLU A 77 -1.89 1.57 10.64
N ARG A 78 -2.14 1.67 9.34
CA ARG A 78 -2.60 0.58 8.47
C ARG A 78 -2.17 0.86 7.04
N GLU A 79 -1.93 -0.19 6.28
CA GLU A 79 -1.44 -0.09 4.92
C GLU A 79 -2.21 -1.05 4.00
N PHE A 80 -2.58 -0.54 2.82
CA PHE A 80 -3.29 -1.28 1.79
C PHE A 80 -2.56 -1.15 0.46
N LEU A 81 -2.41 -2.26 -0.25
CA LEU A 81 -2.12 -2.29 -1.67
C LEU A 81 -3.44 -2.39 -2.43
N VAL A 82 -3.69 -1.46 -3.33
CA VAL A 82 -4.93 -1.42 -4.12
C VAL A 82 -4.59 -1.39 -5.59
N GLU A 83 -5.10 -2.40 -6.29
CA GLU A 83 -4.92 -2.58 -7.72
C GLU A 83 -6.28 -2.54 -8.41
N VAL A 84 -6.32 -1.87 -9.55
CA VAL A 84 -7.48 -1.87 -10.45
C VAL A 84 -7.06 -2.59 -11.71
N ILE A 85 -7.69 -3.72 -11.95
CA ILE A 85 -7.42 -4.62 -13.06
C ILE A 85 -8.49 -4.37 -14.10
N GLY A 86 -8.08 -4.09 -15.33
CA GLY A 86 -8.99 -3.87 -16.44
C GLY A 86 -8.36 -4.24 -17.77
N GLU A 87 -9.19 -4.49 -18.76
CA GLU A 87 -8.72 -4.79 -20.10
C GLU A 87 -8.47 -3.50 -20.89
N THR A 88 -7.37 -3.49 -21.66
CA THR A 88 -7.07 -2.42 -22.63
C THR A 88 -6.66 -3.04 -23.97
N LYS A 89 -6.77 -2.25 -25.04
CA LYS A 89 -6.36 -2.65 -26.40
C LYS A 89 -5.14 -1.86 -26.83
N VAL A 90 -4.13 -2.56 -27.32
CA VAL A 90 -2.92 -1.95 -27.88
C VAL A 90 -2.93 -2.09 -29.41
N CYS A 91 -2.59 -1.03 -30.12
CA CYS A 91 -2.34 -1.08 -31.56
C CYS A 91 -0.85 -1.35 -31.80
N VAL A 92 -0.53 -2.47 -32.44
CA VAL A 92 0.85 -2.81 -32.81
C VAL A 92 1.03 -2.58 -34.30
N VAL A 93 1.98 -1.71 -34.66
CA VAL A 93 2.37 -1.48 -36.06
C VAL A 93 3.51 -2.42 -36.40
N THR A 94 3.29 -3.32 -37.36
CA THR A 94 4.33 -4.22 -37.86
C THR A 94 4.97 -3.64 -39.12
N HIS A 95 6.30 -3.71 -39.25
CA HIS A 95 7.03 -3.31 -40.46
C HIS A 95 7.48 -4.55 -41.26
N PRO A 96 6.78 -4.94 -42.34
CA PRO A 96 7.06 -6.21 -43.04
C PRO A 96 8.42 -6.27 -43.74
N GLY A 97 9.01 -5.10 -44.02
CA GLY A 97 10.33 -4.97 -44.63
C GLY A 97 11.50 -5.04 -43.66
N GLY A 98 11.24 -5.24 -42.36
CA GLY A 98 12.23 -4.96 -41.30
C GLY A 98 12.30 -3.46 -41.00
N CYS A 99 12.58 -3.12 -39.75
CA CYS A 99 12.89 -1.75 -39.38
C CYS A 99 14.41 -1.63 -39.42
N ASP A 100 14.96 -0.57 -40.04
CA ASP A 100 16.37 -0.19 -39.88
C ASP A 100 16.59 0.40 -38.48
N CYS A 101 16.08 -0.27 -37.45
CA CYS A 101 16.41 0.06 -36.08
C CYS A 101 17.83 -0.45 -35.86
N ASP A 102 18.80 0.46 -35.91
CA ASP A 102 20.06 0.23 -35.22
C ASP A 102 19.68 -0.16 -33.79
N ASP A 103 20.13 -1.33 -33.34
CA ASP A 103 19.85 -1.90 -32.01
C ASP A 103 20.21 -0.91 -30.88
N ASP A 104 21.04 0.08 -31.22
CA ASP A 104 21.51 1.18 -30.39
C ASP A 104 20.45 2.26 -30.06
N GLU A 105 19.36 2.40 -30.83
CA GLU A 105 18.36 3.47 -30.62
C GLU A 105 17.28 3.10 -29.58
N TRP A 106 17.11 1.81 -29.29
CA TRP A 106 16.13 1.33 -28.28
C TRP A 106 16.60 1.50 -26.83
N GLY A 107 17.70 2.20 -26.57
CA GLY A 107 18.20 2.43 -25.21
C GLY A 107 18.46 1.13 -24.43
N HIS A 108 18.62 0.00 -25.13
CA HIS A 108 18.94 -1.30 -24.56
C HIS A 108 20.43 -1.48 -24.28
N GLY A 109 21.22 -0.42 -24.38
CA GLY A 109 22.54 -0.35 -23.74
C GLY A 109 22.36 -0.20 -22.23
N ILE A 110 21.86 -1.24 -21.56
CA ILE A 110 22.22 -1.44 -20.16
C ILE A 110 23.71 -1.76 -20.22
N ASP A 111 24.54 -0.83 -19.76
CA ASP A 111 25.97 -1.06 -19.64
C ASP A 111 26.15 -2.24 -18.68
N ASP A 112 26.98 -3.24 -19.03
CA ASP A 112 27.21 -4.39 -18.15
C ASP A 112 27.67 -3.94 -16.74
N ASP A 113 28.31 -2.76 -16.68
CA ASP A 113 28.71 -2.06 -15.45
C ASP A 113 27.51 -1.67 -14.56
N GLU A 114 26.34 -1.30 -15.11
CA GLU A 114 25.13 -1.01 -14.32
C GLU A 114 24.52 -2.29 -13.70
N PHE A 115 24.82 -3.46 -14.25
CA PHE A 115 24.40 -4.75 -13.70
C PHE A 115 25.26 -5.21 -12.51
N GLU A 116 26.51 -4.75 -12.40
CA GLU A 116 27.40 -5.13 -11.28
C GLU A 116 26.98 -4.49 -9.95
N ASP A 117 26.32 -3.32 -9.99
CA ASP A 117 25.83 -2.61 -8.81
C ASP A 117 24.49 -3.15 -8.28
N LEU A 118 23.82 -4.04 -9.02
CA LEU A 118 22.58 -4.68 -8.59
C LEU A 118 22.87 -5.76 -7.54
N ASN A 119 22.46 -5.49 -6.30
CA ASN A 119 22.60 -6.44 -5.20
C ASN A 119 21.63 -7.63 -5.37
N PRO A 120 22.11 -8.86 -5.64
CA PRO A 120 21.26 -10.04 -5.82
C PRO A 120 20.63 -10.53 -4.50
N ASP A 121 21.12 -10.06 -3.34
CA ASP A 121 20.63 -10.48 -2.03
C ASP A 121 19.19 -10.01 -1.75
N PHE A 122 18.63 -9.09 -2.54
CA PHE A 122 17.22 -8.69 -2.43
C PHE A 122 16.22 -9.85 -2.66
N LEU A 123 16.62 -10.89 -3.41
CA LEU A 123 15.78 -12.07 -3.67
C LEU A 123 15.85 -13.13 -2.56
N LEU A 124 16.83 -13.01 -1.67
CA LEU A 124 16.92 -13.84 -0.48
C LEU A 124 16.12 -13.14 0.60
N GLY A 125 14.80 -13.33 0.55
CA GLY A 125 13.91 -12.92 1.63
C GLY A 125 14.52 -13.36 2.96
N GLU A 126 14.63 -12.42 3.90
CA GLU A 126 15.02 -12.75 5.26
C GLU A 126 14.03 -13.82 5.74
N GLU A 127 14.53 -15.03 5.99
CA GLU A 127 13.77 -16.03 6.75
C GLU A 127 13.58 -15.45 8.16
N GLU A 128 12.45 -14.80 8.38
CA GLU A 128 11.88 -14.59 9.72
C GLU A 128 10.46 -15.16 9.82
#